data_AF-A0A9W8GAI9-F1
#
_entry.id   AF-A0A9W8GAI9-F1
#
_cell.length_a   1.000
_cell.length_b   1.000
_cell.length_c   1.000
_cell.angle_alpha   90.00
_cell.angle_beta   90.00
_cell.angle_gamma   90.00
#
_symmetry.space_group_name_H-M   'P 1'
#
loop_
_entity.id
_entity.type
_entity.pdbx_description
1 polymer ?
#
loop_
_entity_poly.entity_id
_entity_poly.type
_entity_poly.pdbx_seq_one_letter_code
_entity_poly.pdbx_strand_id
1 'polypeptide(L)'
;MVIRLDRAAMVALIAILLDQVQHQDTSIKHQPFKTLTLTDPNKQSPLNTGAAIVYKTATSPYSPNGALIDLARFGIPLPTNRWWGNLIIAQGLAPIHPYPYRVACLANASTIGFPKFQASEASTVSSQVVDWTIGDASGSLTKRLVTDMDALGVQVT
;
A
#
# COMPACT_ATOMS: atom_id res chain seq x y z
N MET A 1 0.63 -31.69 -15.35
CA MET A 1 0.21 -31.44 -16.75
C MET A 1 1.07 -30.30 -17.27
N VAL A 2 2.02 -30.58 -18.16
CA VAL A 2 2.93 -29.57 -18.73
C VAL A 2 2.39 -29.19 -20.11
N ILE A 3 1.92 -27.95 -20.26
CA ILE A 3 1.52 -27.41 -21.57
C ILE A 3 2.77 -26.79 -22.19
N ARG A 4 3.30 -27.39 -23.26
CA ARG A 4 4.34 -26.77 -24.09
C ARG A 4 3.66 -26.11 -25.28
N LEU A 5 3.71 -24.78 -25.36
CA LEU A 5 3.36 -24.03 -26.56
C LEU A 5 4.53 -24.12 -27.54
N ASP A 6 4.26 -24.61 -28.76
CA ASP A 6 5.27 -24.66 -29.80
C ASP A 6 5.59 -23.25 -30.34
N ARG A 7 6.77 -23.11 -30.95
CA ARG A 7 7.28 -21.84 -31.45
C ARG A 7 6.45 -21.29 -32.62
N ALA A 8 5.72 -22.14 -33.36
CA ALA A 8 4.88 -21.73 -34.47
C ALA A 8 3.55 -21.13 -33.97
N ALA A 9 2.96 -21.69 -32.91
CA ALA A 9 1.81 -21.14 -32.21
C ALA A 9 2.12 -19.76 -31.60
N MET A 10 3.35 -19.58 -31.11
CA MET A 10 3.79 -18.30 -30.55
C MET A 10 3.95 -17.21 -31.63
N VAL A 11 4.46 -17.57 -32.81
CA VAL A 11 4.61 -16.63 -33.94
C VAL A 11 3.25 -16.26 -34.54
N ALA A 12 2.32 -17.21 -34.63
CA ALA A 12 0.96 -16.95 -35.11
C ALA A 12 0.18 -16.01 -34.17
N LEU A 13 0.32 -16.18 -32.85
CA LEU A 13 -0.30 -15.29 -31.86
C LEU A 13 0.26 -13.86 -31.96
N ILE A 14 1.57 -13.72 -32.18
CA ILE A 14 2.23 -12.42 -32.36
C ILE A 14 1.76 -11.73 -33.64
N ALA A 15 1.59 -12.46 -34.75
CA ALA A 15 1.09 -11.90 -36.01
C ALA A 15 -0.36 -11.41 -35.89
N ILE A 16 -1.23 -12.16 -35.19
CA ILE A 16 -2.62 -11.76 -34.94
C ILE A 16 -2.69 -10.54 -34.01
N LEU A 17 -1.83 -10.47 -32.99
CA LEU A 17 -1.75 -9.30 -32.11
C LEU A 17 -1.24 -8.05 -32.83
N LEU A 18 -0.32 -8.19 -33.79
CA LEU A 18 0.18 -7.08 -34.60
C LEU A 18 -0.86 -6.55 -35.60
N ASP A 19 -1.69 -7.43 -36.16
CA ASP A 19 -2.75 -7.06 -37.10
C ASP A 19 -3.93 -6.34 -36.41
N GLN A 20 -4.25 -6.74 -35.17
CA GLN A 20 -5.29 -6.09 -34.35
C GLN A 20 -4.91 -4.69 -33.86
N VAL A 21 -3.62 -4.34 -33.85
CA VAL A 21 -3.15 -2.98 -33.48
C VAL A 21 -3.32 -1.99 -34.65
N GLN A 22 -3.37 -2.44 -35.91
CA GLN A 22 -3.46 -1.54 -37.06
C GLN A 22 -4.88 -1.02 -37.36
N HIS A 23 -5.92 -1.59 -36.75
CA HIS A 23 -7.32 -1.24 -37.03
C HIS A 23 -8.10 -0.58 -35.88
N GLN A 24 -7.44 -0.16 -34.79
CA GLN A 24 -8.11 0.62 -33.74
C GLN A 24 -8.05 2.13 -34.03
N ASP A 25 -9.24 2.68 -34.27
CA ASP A 25 -9.57 4.10 -34.45
C ASP A 25 -8.93 4.98 -33.36
N THR A 26 -8.00 5.85 -33.78
CA THR A 26 -7.20 6.71 -32.89
C THR A 26 -7.93 8.01 -32.62
N SER A 27 -9.03 7.94 -31.86
CA SER A 27 -9.66 9.11 -31.23
C SER A 27 -9.58 9.02 -29.71
N ILE A 28 -8.35 8.92 -29.20
CA ILE A 28 -8.04 9.31 -27.83
C ILE A 28 -6.89 10.30 -27.95
N LYS A 29 -7.14 11.55 -27.53
CA LYS A 29 -6.08 12.56 -27.39
C LYS A 29 -5.12 12.08 -26.28
N HIS A 30 -4.14 11.27 -26.66
CA HIS A 30 -2.97 11.04 -25.83
C HIS A 30 -2.30 12.39 -25.63
N GLN A 31 -2.40 12.93 -24.42
CA GLN A 31 -1.40 13.87 -23.94
C GLN A 31 -0.06 13.12 -24.08
N PRO A 32 0.87 13.58 -24.93
CA PRO A 32 2.16 12.92 -25.04
C PRO A 32 2.78 12.91 -23.64
N PHE A 33 3.34 11.77 -23.23
CA PHE A 33 4.24 11.73 -22.10
C PHE A 33 5.27 12.83 -22.34
N LYS A 34 5.24 13.86 -21.50
CA LYS A 34 6.20 14.95 -21.57
C LYS A 34 7.52 14.38 -21.07
N THR A 35 8.31 13.84 -22.00
CA THR A 35 9.72 13.55 -21.77
C THR A 35 10.32 14.83 -21.19
N LEU A 36 10.76 14.78 -19.94
CA LEU A 36 11.62 15.82 -19.39
C LEU A 36 12.91 15.73 -20.18
N THR A 37 12.99 16.44 -21.30
CA THR A 37 14.27 16.75 -21.92
C THR A 37 15.12 17.38 -20.83
N LEU A 38 16.33 16.85 -20.62
CA LEU A 38 17.36 17.52 -19.83
C LEU A 38 17.41 18.96 -20.37
N THR A 39 16.91 19.87 -19.54
CA THR A 39 16.83 21.29 -19.85
C THR A 39 18.19 21.73 -20.35
N ASP A 40 18.20 22.55 -21.41
CA ASP A 40 19.37 23.29 -21.90
C ASP A 40 20.40 23.51 -20.77
N PRO A 41 21.66 23.06 -20.91
CA PRO A 41 22.65 23.17 -19.85
C PRO A 41 22.91 24.63 -19.41
N ASN A 42 22.41 25.62 -20.16
CA ASN A 42 22.45 27.04 -19.83
C ASN A 42 21.13 27.58 -19.26
N LYS A 43 20.05 26.79 -19.22
CA LYS A 43 18.83 27.13 -18.48
C LYS A 43 19.00 26.75 -17.02
N GLN A 44 19.21 27.77 -16.20
CA GLN A 44 19.15 27.64 -14.74
C GLN A 44 17.82 27.01 -14.34
N SER A 45 17.88 26.00 -13.46
CA SER A 45 16.70 25.34 -12.91
C SER A 45 15.74 26.41 -12.36
N PRO A 46 14.41 26.30 -12.61
CA PRO A 46 13.45 27.24 -12.04
C PRO A 46 13.39 27.17 -10.51
N LEU A 47 14.02 26.16 -9.88
CA LEU A 47 14.30 26.21 -8.45
C LEU A 47 15.35 27.30 -8.19
N ASN A 48 14.89 28.39 -7.58
CA ASN A 48 15.77 29.39 -6.99
C ASN A 48 16.54 28.76 -5.82
N THR A 49 17.71 28.20 -6.11
CA THR A 49 18.62 27.58 -5.12
C THR A 49 19.24 28.59 -4.15
N GLY A 50 19.05 29.90 -4.38
CA GLY A 50 19.46 30.99 -3.49
C GLY A 50 18.35 31.49 -2.56
N ALA A 51 17.10 31.03 -2.72
CA ALA A 51 16.03 31.35 -1.78
C ALA A 51 16.19 30.47 -0.53
N ALA A 52 16.28 31.09 0.64
CA ALA A 52 16.19 30.37 1.90
C ALA A 52 14.89 29.55 1.91
N ILE A 53 14.99 28.24 2.12
CA ILE A 53 13.80 27.39 2.26
C ILE A 53 13.11 27.81 3.56
N VAL A 54 12.03 28.56 3.44
CA VAL A 54 11.22 28.96 4.60
C VAL A 54 10.24 27.83 4.92
N TYR A 55 10.64 26.95 5.83
CA TYR A 55 9.70 26.00 6.43
C TYR A 55 8.75 26.78 7.35
N LYS A 56 7.45 26.65 7.13
CA LYS A 56 6.43 27.17 8.05
C LYS A 56 6.02 26.07 9.00
N THR A 57 5.87 26.40 10.28
CA THR A 57 5.24 25.48 11.24
C THR A 57 3.81 25.22 10.80
N ALA A 58 3.47 23.93 10.65
CA ALA A 58 2.14 23.48 10.29
C ALA A 58 1.79 22.24 11.11
N THR A 59 0.55 22.18 11.60
CA THR A 59 0.03 20.99 12.28
C THR A 59 -0.55 20.04 11.23
N SER A 60 -0.22 18.75 11.32
CA SER A 60 -0.81 17.74 10.44
C SER A 60 -2.33 17.66 10.66
N PRO A 61 -3.16 17.69 9.60
CA PRO A 61 -4.60 17.46 9.74
C PRO A 61 -4.93 15.99 10.06
N TYR A 62 -3.97 15.07 9.88
CA TYR A 62 -4.11 13.67 10.22
C TYR A 62 -3.45 13.40 11.57
N SER A 63 -4.29 13.12 12.57
CA SER A 63 -3.87 12.70 13.91
C SER A 63 -4.21 11.22 14.14
N PRO A 64 -3.32 10.46 14.79
CA PRO A 64 -3.65 9.14 15.32
C PRO A 64 -4.88 9.19 16.23
N ASN A 65 -5.69 8.14 16.18
CA ASN A 65 -6.80 7.95 17.09
C ASN A 65 -6.26 7.56 18.47
N GLY A 66 -6.28 8.49 19.42
CA GLY A 66 -5.80 8.29 20.78
C GLY A 66 -6.53 7.20 21.58
N ALA A 67 -7.69 6.71 21.12
CA ALA A 67 -8.34 5.55 21.72
C ALA A 67 -7.70 4.20 21.32
N LEU A 68 -6.86 4.20 20.28
CA LEU A 68 -6.24 3.01 19.70
C LEU A 68 -4.74 2.92 19.96
N ILE A 69 -4.15 3.92 20.61
CA ILE A 69 -2.73 3.94 20.95
C ILE A 69 -2.51 4.60 22.30
N ASP A 70 -1.64 4.01 23.12
CA ASP A 70 -1.23 4.59 24.40
C ASP A 70 -0.20 5.72 24.19
N LEU A 71 -0.69 6.91 23.82
CA LEU A 71 0.17 8.08 23.55
C LEU A 71 1.07 8.46 24.73
N ALA A 72 0.61 8.23 25.96
CA ALA A 72 1.37 8.56 27.17
C ALA A 72 2.62 7.68 27.30
N ARG A 73 2.55 6.43 26.83
CA ARG A 73 3.67 5.48 26.90
C ARG A 73 4.79 5.76 25.91
N PHE A 74 4.48 6.29 24.72
CA PHE A 74 5.50 6.43 23.67
C PHE A 74 6.45 7.60 23.89
N GLY A 75 6.00 8.73 24.47
CA GLY A 75 6.86 9.88 24.81
C GLY A 75 7.65 10.50 23.63
N ILE A 76 7.48 9.99 22.42
CA ILE A 76 8.17 10.38 21.18
C ILE A 76 7.13 10.66 20.08
N PRO A 77 7.48 11.48 19.08
CA PRO A 77 6.65 11.64 17.89
C PRO A 77 6.36 10.27 17.26
N LEU A 78 5.10 10.02 16.93
CA LEU A 78 4.71 8.77 16.30
C LEU A 78 5.29 8.69 14.87
N PRO A 79 5.84 7.53 14.48
CA PRO A 79 6.40 7.36 13.16
C PRO A 79 5.28 7.38 12.10
N THR A 80 5.50 8.12 11.02
CA THR A 80 4.62 8.07 9.83
C THR A 80 5.06 6.94 8.89
N ASN A 81 4.17 6.52 7.99
CA ASN A 81 4.48 5.55 6.92
C ASN A 81 4.95 4.17 7.42
N ARG A 82 4.55 3.76 8.62
CA ARG A 82 4.77 2.39 9.11
C ARG A 82 3.73 1.43 8.53
N TRP A 83 4.16 0.21 8.24
CA TRP A 83 3.32 -0.86 7.72
C TRP A 83 2.13 -1.20 8.63
N TRP A 84 2.26 -0.90 9.94
CA TRP A 84 1.22 -1.09 10.94
C TRP A 84 0.34 0.16 11.19
N GLY A 85 0.59 1.29 10.53
CA GLY A 85 -0.10 2.56 10.81
C GLY A 85 -1.62 2.49 10.71
N ASN A 86 -2.16 1.54 9.94
CA ASN A 86 -3.59 1.24 9.86
C ASN A 86 -4.23 0.90 11.20
N LEU A 87 -3.47 0.48 12.22
CA LEU A 87 -3.98 0.18 13.56
C LEU A 87 -4.40 1.42 14.34
N ILE A 88 -3.82 2.59 14.04
CA ILE A 88 -3.96 3.81 14.85
C ILE A 88 -4.62 4.95 14.08
N ILE A 89 -4.93 4.78 12.80
CA ILE A 89 -5.59 5.80 11.97
C ILE A 89 -7.08 5.48 11.86
N ALA A 90 -7.93 6.52 11.84
CA ALA A 90 -9.38 6.40 11.79
C ALA A 90 -9.92 5.43 12.87
N GLN A 91 -10.64 4.38 12.50
CA GLN A 91 -11.15 3.36 13.43
C GLN A 91 -10.16 2.21 13.67
N GLY A 92 -9.02 2.20 12.99
CA GLY A 92 -8.00 1.15 13.08
C GLY A 92 -8.33 -0.16 12.37
N LEU A 93 -9.51 -0.28 11.75
CA LEU A 93 -10.07 -1.57 11.31
C LEU A 93 -9.46 -2.09 10.01
N ALA A 94 -8.72 -1.24 9.30
CA ALA A 94 -8.00 -1.65 8.12
C ALA A 94 -6.91 -2.68 8.49
N PRO A 95 -6.74 -3.73 7.67
CA PRO A 95 -5.74 -4.74 7.94
C PRO A 95 -4.31 -4.19 7.83
N ILE A 96 -3.41 -4.90 8.49
CA ILE A 96 -1.96 -4.76 8.38
C ILE A 96 -1.38 -6.03 7.75
N HIS A 97 -0.16 -5.91 7.22
CA HIS A 97 0.49 -6.97 6.46
C HIS A 97 1.84 -7.38 7.07
N PRO A 98 1.87 -7.93 8.29
CA PRO A 98 3.09 -8.53 8.83
C PRO A 98 3.38 -9.81 8.05
N TYR A 99 4.45 -9.83 7.25
CA TYR A 99 4.78 -11.00 6.43
C TYR A 99 4.94 -12.28 7.27
N PRO A 100 4.37 -13.42 6.82
CA PRO A 100 3.65 -13.66 5.57
C PRO A 100 2.13 -13.41 5.64
N TYR A 101 1.63 -12.90 6.75
CA TYR A 101 0.21 -12.82 7.05
C TYR A 101 -0.41 -11.46 6.74
N ARG A 102 -1.74 -11.48 6.69
CA ARG A 102 -2.60 -10.33 6.87
C ARG A 102 -3.25 -10.44 8.24
N VAL A 103 -3.24 -9.36 9.01
CA VAL A 103 -3.88 -9.30 10.33
C VAL A 103 -4.81 -8.11 10.38
N ALA A 104 -6.03 -8.27 10.89
CA ALA A 104 -6.85 -7.15 11.32
C ALA A 104 -7.25 -7.34 12.78
N CYS A 105 -6.91 -6.36 13.61
CA CYS A 105 -7.29 -6.35 15.01
C CYS A 105 -8.69 -5.75 15.14
N LEU A 106 -9.55 -6.37 15.92
CA LEU A 106 -10.88 -5.90 16.29
C LEU A 106 -10.87 -5.60 17.79
N ALA A 107 -11.97 -5.06 18.32
CA ALA A 107 -12.06 -4.74 19.74
C ALA A 107 -12.00 -5.97 20.65
N ASN A 108 -12.47 -7.12 20.17
CA ASN A 108 -12.60 -8.36 20.95
C ASN A 108 -11.94 -9.59 20.29
N ALA A 109 -11.25 -9.39 19.16
CA ALA A 109 -10.65 -10.48 18.40
C ALA A 109 -9.55 -9.97 17.46
N SER A 110 -8.76 -10.88 16.90
CA SER A 110 -7.90 -10.63 15.76
C SER A 110 -8.21 -11.63 14.66
N THR A 111 -8.33 -11.14 13.43
CA THR A 111 -8.47 -11.98 12.24
C THR A 111 -7.12 -12.11 11.54
N ILE A 112 -6.78 -13.32 11.15
CA ILE A 112 -5.51 -13.66 10.52
C ILE A 112 -5.83 -14.39 9.22
N GLY A 113 -5.16 -14.02 8.15
CA GLY A 113 -5.28 -14.69 6.85
C GLY A 113 -3.93 -14.81 6.19
N PHE A 114 -3.73 -15.92 5.50
CA PHE A 114 -2.62 -16.11 4.57
C PHE A 114 -3.03 -15.56 3.19
N PRO A 115 -2.29 -14.59 2.63
CA PRO A 115 -2.52 -14.06 1.29
C PRO A 115 -2.59 -15.16 0.22
N LYS A 116 -3.72 -15.25 -0.50
CA LYS A 116 -3.84 -16.11 -1.70
C LYS A 116 -3.79 -15.20 -2.93
N PHE A 117 -2.76 -15.40 -3.75
CA PHE A 117 -2.45 -14.52 -4.87
C PHE A 117 -3.13 -14.99 -6.15
N GLN A 118 -3.66 -14.03 -6.90
CA GLN A 118 -4.15 -14.21 -8.25
C GLN A 118 -3.45 -13.20 -9.15
N ALA A 119 -2.81 -13.71 -10.21
CA ALA A 119 -2.13 -12.89 -11.19
C ALA A 119 -3.04 -12.66 -12.40
N SER A 120 -2.98 -11.45 -12.93
CA SER A 120 -3.52 -11.03 -14.21
C SER A 120 -2.39 -10.40 -15.04
N GLU A 121 -2.64 -10.10 -16.31
CA GLU A 121 -1.65 -9.44 -17.17
C GLU A 121 -1.21 -8.07 -16.64
N ALA A 122 -2.09 -7.35 -15.93
CA ALA A 122 -1.83 -6.00 -15.44
C ALA A 122 -1.37 -5.94 -13.97
N SER A 123 -1.70 -6.94 -13.16
CA SER A 123 -1.46 -6.88 -11.72
C SER A 123 -1.51 -8.24 -11.02
N THR A 124 -0.87 -8.32 -9.86
CA THR A 124 -1.06 -9.41 -8.90
C THR A 124 -1.85 -8.87 -7.71
N VAL A 125 -2.97 -9.52 -7.40
CA VAL A 125 -3.81 -9.16 -6.25
C VAL A 125 -3.82 -10.29 -5.24
N SER A 126 -3.88 -9.94 -3.95
CA SER A 126 -4.14 -10.91 -2.89
C SER A 126 -5.61 -10.88 -2.52
N SER A 127 -6.26 -12.04 -2.53
CA SER A 127 -7.57 -12.18 -1.89
C SER A 127 -7.44 -11.94 -0.38
N GLN A 128 -8.46 -11.32 0.20
CA GLN A 128 -8.49 -10.90 1.60
C GLN A 128 -9.31 -11.89 2.44
N VAL A 129 -8.97 -13.18 2.34
CA VAL A 129 -9.68 -14.24 3.06
C VAL A 129 -9.14 -14.34 4.49
N VAL A 130 -10.06 -14.48 5.46
CA VAL A 130 -9.71 -14.79 6.85
C VAL A 130 -9.63 -16.30 6.99
N ASP A 131 -8.49 -16.80 7.47
CA ASP A 131 -8.31 -18.24 7.75
C ASP A 131 -8.53 -18.53 9.24
N TRP A 132 -8.14 -17.62 10.13
CA TRP A 132 -8.32 -17.75 11.58
C TRP A 132 -8.89 -16.49 12.22
N THR A 133 -9.70 -16.71 13.25
CA THR A 133 -10.12 -15.66 14.18
C THR A 133 -9.72 -16.07 15.59
N ILE A 134 -8.85 -15.28 16.21
CA ILE A 134 -8.45 -15.44 17.60
C ILE A 134 -9.26 -14.43 18.41
N GLY A 135 -10.29 -14.91 19.09
CA GLY A 135 -11.21 -14.07 19.87
C GLY A 135 -11.21 -14.45 21.35
N ASP A 136 -11.72 -13.54 22.16
CA ASP A 136 -12.00 -13.83 23.57
C ASP A 136 -13.38 -14.46 23.72
N ALA A 137 -13.40 -15.76 24.05
CA ALA A 137 -14.63 -16.50 24.29
C ALA A 137 -15.42 -15.99 25.50
N SER A 138 -14.76 -15.31 26.45
CA SER A 138 -15.40 -14.75 27.64
C SER A 138 -16.07 -13.39 27.40
N GLY A 139 -15.75 -12.72 26.29
CA GLY A 139 -16.26 -11.37 25.98
C GLY A 139 -15.71 -10.26 26.88
N SER A 140 -14.63 -10.51 27.62
CA SER A 140 -13.95 -9.56 28.49
C SER A 140 -13.14 -8.52 27.70
N LEU A 141 -12.62 -8.88 26.51
CA LEU A 141 -11.96 -7.94 25.61
C LEU A 141 -12.98 -7.01 24.95
N THR A 142 -12.95 -5.75 25.36
CA THR A 142 -13.85 -4.69 24.86
C THR A 142 -13.14 -3.61 24.05
N LYS A 143 -11.81 -3.63 24.05
CA LYS A 143 -10.97 -2.64 23.39
C LYS A 143 -9.68 -3.29 22.91
N ARG A 144 -9.06 -2.61 21.95
CA ARG A 144 -7.68 -2.87 21.52
C ARG A 144 -6.87 -1.60 21.65
N LEU A 145 -5.59 -1.75 21.95
CA LEU A 145 -4.67 -0.64 22.15
C LEU A 145 -3.29 -1.01 21.65
N VAL A 146 -2.69 -0.18 20.81
CA VAL A 146 -1.26 -0.26 20.49
C VAL A 146 -0.49 0.20 21.72
N THR A 147 0.26 -0.72 22.32
CA THR A 147 0.97 -0.49 23.59
C THR A 147 2.48 -0.47 23.42
N ASP A 148 3.00 -1.04 22.35
CA ASP A 148 4.44 -1.02 22.08
C ASP A 148 4.71 -1.09 20.58
N MET A 149 5.88 -0.62 20.15
CA MET A 149 6.30 -0.66 18.75
C MET A 149 7.81 -0.47 18.61
N ASP A 150 8.37 -1.10 17.59
CA ASP A 150 9.73 -0.85 17.14
C ASP A 150 9.79 -0.73 15.61
N ALA A 151 10.99 -0.87 15.03
CA ALA A 151 11.16 -0.76 13.58
C ALA A 151 10.47 -1.90 12.79
N LEU A 152 10.30 -3.07 13.41
CA LEU A 152 9.88 -4.32 12.77
C LEU A 152 8.57 -4.87 13.36
N GLY A 153 8.16 -4.45 14.54
CA GLY A 153 7.03 -4.99 15.30
C GLY A 153 6.10 -3.92 15.86
N VAL A 154 4.90 -4.37 16.21
CA VAL A 154 3.89 -3.61 16.95
C VAL A 154 3.18 -4.56 17.90
N GLN A 155 2.93 -4.11 19.13
CA GLN A 155 2.18 -4.84 20.13
C GLN A 155 0.79 -4.23 20.27
N VAL A 156 -0.22 -5.08 20.22
CA VAL A 156 -1.63 -4.74 20.43
C VAL A 156 -2.15 -5.55 21.61
N THR A 157 -2.82 -4.88 22.56
CA THR A 157 -3.46 -5.49 23.73
C THR A 157 -4.95 -5.21 23.74
#